data_AF-A0A5N1LCE9-F1
#
_entry.id   AF-A0A5N1LCE9-F1
#
_cell.length_a   1.000
_cell.length_b   1.000
_cell.length_c   1.000
_cell.angle_alpha   90.00
_cell.angle_beta   90.00
_cell.angle_gamma   90.00
#
_symmetry.space_group_name_H-M   'P 1'
#
loop_
_entity.id
_entity.type
_entity.pdbx_description
1 polymer ?
#
loop_
_entity_poly.entity_id
_entity_poly.type
_entity_poly.pdbx_seq_one_letter_code
_entity_poly.pdbx_strand_id
1 'polypeptide(L)'
;MNTHVRIVVALLLGAFAFAVTTVTVTAGFEPQIAFSLLVGLPVGVSAGLTGLFAGYVLLWYRDRAAVGEISKRAVRLRLAALATVADFAVVTAAGVALYAFAGSSLGISLLVAGLPVTLPLAAAIGYFAAGSNRPEQGEFRTQ
;
A
#
# COMPACT_ATOMS: atom_id res chain seq x y z
N MET A 1 -18.91 11.14 4.02
CA MET A 1 -19.05 11.37 2.56
C MET A 1 -19.97 10.31 1.95
N ASN A 2 -20.66 10.59 0.84
CA ASN A 2 -21.41 9.56 0.11
C ASN A 2 -20.44 8.48 -0.41
N THR A 3 -20.82 7.20 -0.28
CA THR A 3 -20.02 6.05 -0.75
C THR A 3 -19.60 6.18 -2.21
N HIS A 4 -20.47 6.68 -3.10
CA HIS A 4 -20.11 6.86 -4.51
C HIS A 4 -18.99 7.88 -4.70
N VAL A 5 -19.08 9.02 -4.01
CA VAL A 5 -18.03 10.05 -4.03
C VAL A 5 -16.71 9.48 -3.50
N ARG A 6 -16.77 8.67 -2.43
CA ARG A 6 -15.57 7.99 -1.91
C ARG A 6 -14.91 7.07 -2.94
N ILE A 7 -15.72 6.28 -3.64
CA ILE A 7 -15.22 5.36 -4.67
C ILE A 7 -14.57 6.16 -5.79
N VAL A 8 -15.21 7.23 -6.28
CA VAL A 8 -14.66 8.08 -7.33
C VAL A 8 -13.34 8.73 -6.90
N VAL A 9 -13.28 9.30 -5.69
CA VAL A 9 -12.04 9.90 -5.18
C VAL A 9 -10.93 8.86 -5.02
N ALA A 10 -11.24 7.67 -4.48
CA ALA A 10 -10.27 6.59 -4.35
C ALA A 10 -9.79 6.08 -5.71
N LEU A 11 -10.69 5.99 -6.70
CA LEU A 11 -10.35 5.62 -8.07
C LEU A 11 -9.41 6.65 -8.71
N LEU A 12 -9.68 7.94 -8.53
CA LEU A 12 -8.81 9.01 -9.01
C LEU A 12 -7.44 8.97 -8.33
N LEU A 13 -7.39 8.71 -7.02
CA LEU A 13 -6.12 8.54 -6.29
C LEU A 13 -5.33 7.34 -6.81
N GLY A 14 -5.99 6.20 -7.04
CA GLY A 14 -5.37 5.02 -7.63
C GLY A 14 -4.87 5.26 -9.06
N ALA A 15 -5.68 5.87 -9.91
CA ALA A 15 -5.30 6.21 -11.28
C ALA A 15 -4.12 7.20 -11.33
N PHE A 16 -4.12 8.20 -10.44
CA PHE A 16 -3.02 9.15 -10.31
C PHE A 16 -1.73 8.47 -9.84
N ALA A 17 -1.80 7.64 -8.80
CA ALA A 17 -0.64 6.87 -8.33
C ALA A 17 -0.09 5.94 -9.42
N PHE A 18 -0.96 5.24 -10.15
CA PHE A 18 -0.59 4.44 -11.31
C PHE A 18 0.17 5.27 -12.34
N ALA A 19 -0.42 6.38 -12.80
CA ALA A 19 0.17 7.19 -13.86
C ALA A 19 1.52 7.78 -13.45
N VAL A 20 1.60 8.39 -12.26
CA VAL A 20 2.83 9.00 -11.75
C VAL A 20 3.92 7.94 -11.56
N THR A 21 3.60 6.81 -10.95
CA THR A 21 4.60 5.75 -10.73
C THR A 21 5.05 5.12 -12.03
N THR A 22 4.15 4.78 -12.95
CA THR A 22 4.53 4.24 -14.26
C THR A 22 5.44 5.22 -14.99
N VAL A 23 5.07 6.51 -15.11
CA VAL A 23 5.90 7.50 -15.80
C VAL A 23 7.26 7.67 -15.12
N THR A 24 7.30 7.76 -13.79
CA THR A 24 8.55 7.96 -13.04
C THR A 24 9.49 6.76 -13.16
N VAL A 25 8.96 5.55 -13.01
CA VAL A 25 9.74 4.31 -13.15
C VAL A 25 10.17 4.14 -14.60
N THR A 26 9.29 4.36 -15.57
CA THR A 26 9.62 4.25 -17.00
C THR A 26 10.73 5.25 -17.38
N ALA A 27 10.62 6.51 -16.95
CA ALA A 27 11.65 7.53 -17.19
C ALA A 27 12.98 7.19 -16.49
N GLY A 28 12.93 6.62 -15.29
CA GLY A 28 14.13 6.25 -14.53
C GLY A 28 14.97 5.13 -15.16
N PHE A 29 14.42 4.40 -16.13
CA PHE A 29 15.08 3.27 -16.80
C PHE A 29 15.48 3.58 -18.27
N GLU A 30 15.31 4.81 -18.76
CA GLU A 30 15.86 5.21 -20.07
C GLU A 30 17.40 5.26 -20.03
N PRO A 31 18.11 4.66 -21.02
CA PRO A 31 17.68 4.40 -22.39
C PRO A 31 17.20 2.95 -22.68
N GLN A 32 17.02 2.09 -21.69
CA GLN A 32 16.60 0.69 -21.91
C GLN A 32 15.08 0.57 -22.11
N ILE A 33 14.59 1.11 -23.23
CA ILE A 33 13.16 1.23 -23.58
C ILE A 33 12.42 -0.12 -23.51
N ALA A 34 13.10 -1.23 -23.85
CA ALA A 34 12.53 -2.59 -23.80
C ALA A 34 12.19 -3.06 -22.38
N PHE A 35 12.89 -2.57 -21.35
CA PHE A 35 12.66 -2.91 -19.94
C PHE A 35 11.76 -1.91 -19.23
N SER A 36 11.66 -0.70 -19.77
CA SER A 36 11.00 0.44 -19.15
C SER A 36 9.49 0.23 -18.94
N LEU A 37 8.78 -0.34 -19.92
CA LEU A 37 7.37 -0.74 -19.76
C LEU A 37 7.20 -2.06 -19.01
N LEU A 38 8.14 -3.00 -19.17
CA LEU A 38 8.12 -4.30 -18.51
C LEU A 38 8.17 -4.16 -16.97
N VAL A 39 8.87 -3.15 -16.47
CA VAL A 39 8.99 -2.83 -15.04
C VAL A 39 8.01 -1.74 -14.62
N GLY A 40 7.89 -0.67 -15.40
CA GLY A 40 7.05 0.48 -15.06
C GLY A 40 5.56 0.16 -14.99
N LEU A 41 5.06 -0.75 -15.82
CA LEU A 41 3.65 -1.14 -15.82
C LEU A 41 3.30 -1.97 -14.57
N PRO A 42 3.98 -3.08 -14.23
CA PRO A 42 3.69 -3.82 -12.99
C PRO A 42 3.81 -2.96 -11.72
N VAL A 43 4.87 -2.17 -11.60
CA VAL A 43 5.09 -1.31 -10.44
C VAL A 43 4.00 -0.23 -10.35
N GLY A 44 3.61 0.35 -11.49
CA GLY A 44 2.50 1.29 -11.55
C GLY A 44 1.17 0.67 -11.17
N VAL A 45 0.86 -0.56 -11.62
CA VAL A 45 -0.37 -1.28 -11.22
C VAL A 45 -0.39 -1.49 -9.71
N SER A 46 0.73 -1.94 -9.12
CA SER A 46 0.88 -2.07 -7.67
C SER A 46 0.66 -0.74 -6.94
N ALA A 47 1.21 0.36 -7.45
CA ALA A 47 1.02 1.69 -6.90
C ALA A 47 -0.46 2.13 -6.96
N GLY A 48 -1.11 1.90 -8.10
CA GLY A 48 -2.50 2.26 -8.32
C GLY A 48 -3.47 1.49 -7.43
N LEU A 49 -3.27 0.18 -7.29
CA LEU A 49 -4.06 -0.64 -6.37
C LEU A 49 -3.82 -0.25 -4.91
N THR A 50 -2.56 0.04 -4.54
CA THR A 50 -2.22 0.53 -3.19
C THR A 50 -2.90 1.86 -2.90
N GLY A 51 -2.83 2.82 -3.85
CA GLY A 51 -3.48 4.12 -3.74
C GLY A 51 -5.00 4.04 -3.67
N LEU A 52 -5.62 3.18 -4.50
CA LEU A 52 -7.05 2.91 -4.46
C LEU A 52 -7.48 2.35 -3.10
N PHE A 53 -6.81 1.29 -2.64
CA PHE A 53 -7.12 0.63 -1.38
C PHE A 53 -6.95 1.58 -0.19
N ALA A 54 -5.78 2.21 -0.08
CA ALA A 54 -5.47 3.11 1.02
C ALA A 54 -6.38 4.34 1.01
N GLY A 55 -6.61 4.94 -0.17
CA GLY A 55 -7.50 6.08 -0.34
C GLY A 55 -8.93 5.77 0.12
N TYR A 56 -9.49 4.64 -0.32
CA TYR A 56 -10.83 4.23 0.09
C TYR A 56 -10.92 4.02 1.61
N VAL A 57 -9.97 3.26 2.18
CA VAL A 57 -9.99 2.90 3.59
C VAL A 57 -9.76 4.11 4.50
N LEU A 58 -8.81 4.98 4.18
CA LEU A 58 -8.54 6.18 5.00
C LEU A 58 -9.69 7.17 4.94
N LEU A 59 -10.30 7.38 3.77
CA LEU A 59 -11.49 8.24 3.64
C LEU A 59 -12.67 7.68 4.43
N TRP A 60 -12.88 6.36 4.38
CA TRP A 60 -13.92 5.69 5.16
C TRP A 60 -13.65 5.77 6.67
N TYR A 61 -12.41 5.57 7.10
CA TYR A 61 -12.01 5.73 8.51
C TYR A 61 -12.25 7.17 8.98
N ARG A 62 -11.87 8.17 8.18
CA ARG A 62 -12.09 9.59 8.49
C ARG A 62 -13.57 9.91 8.65
N ASP A 63 -14.40 9.41 7.72
CA ASP A 63 -15.86 9.58 7.79
C ASP A 63 -16.42 8.97 9.09
N ARG A 64 -15.97 7.77 9.47
CA ARG A 64 -16.39 7.09 10.72
C ARG A 64 -15.90 7.81 11.97
N ALA A 65 -14.67 8.31 11.96
CA ALA A 65 -14.11 9.08 13.07
C ALA A 65 -14.86 10.40 13.28
N ALA A 66 -15.26 11.06 12.20
CA ALA A 66 -16.02 12.32 12.26
C ALA A 66 -17.41 12.16 12.90
N VAL A 67 -18.04 10.99 12.77
CA VAL A 67 -19.32 10.67 13.40
C VAL A 67 -19.17 9.93 14.75
N GLY A 68 -17.94 9.78 15.25
CA GLY A 68 -17.66 9.10 16.53
C GLY A 68 -17.78 7.57 16.51
N GLU A 69 -17.99 6.94 15.35
CA GLU A 69 -18.22 5.50 15.21
C GLU A 69 -16.95 4.72 14.84
N ILE A 70 -15.92 4.77 15.69
CA ILE A 70 -14.67 4.04 15.42
C ILE A 70 -14.80 2.58 15.89
N SER A 71 -15.22 1.71 14.98
CA SER A 71 -15.21 0.27 15.23
C SER A 71 -13.79 -0.31 15.22
N LYS A 72 -13.56 -1.43 15.94
CA LYS A 72 -12.28 -2.17 15.90
C LYS A 72 -11.88 -2.54 14.46
N ARG A 73 -12.86 -2.92 13.65
CA ARG A 73 -12.66 -3.24 12.22
C ARG A 73 -12.11 -2.04 11.45
N ALA A 74 -12.56 -0.82 11.76
CA ALA A 74 -12.07 0.40 11.12
C ALA A 74 -10.60 0.66 11.45
N VAL A 75 -10.19 0.44 12.70
CA VAL A 75 -8.78 0.55 13.11
C VAL A 75 -7.91 -0.50 12.40
N ARG A 76 -8.37 -1.75 12.34
CA ARG A 76 -7.63 -2.83 11.64
C ARG A 76 -7.44 -2.54 10.16
N LEU A 77 -8.50 -2.10 9.48
CA LEU A 77 -8.41 -1.74 8.06
C LEU A 77 -7.49 -0.53 7.84
N ARG A 78 -7.55 0.48 8.71
CA ARG A 78 -6.63 1.62 8.65
C ARG A 78 -5.16 1.17 8.77
N LEU A 79 -4.85 0.30 9.71
CA LEU A 79 -3.49 -0.22 9.88
C LEU A 79 -3.06 -1.10 8.71
N ALA A 80 -3.96 -1.91 8.14
CA ALA A 80 -3.71 -2.62 6.89
C ALA A 80 -3.35 -1.67 5.74
N ALA A 81 -4.13 -0.60 5.54
CA ALA A 81 -3.90 0.40 4.51
C ALA A 81 -2.57 1.17 4.70
N LEU A 82 -2.21 1.50 5.94
CA LEU A 82 -0.93 2.14 6.23
C LEU A 82 0.24 1.17 6.01
N ALA A 83 0.08 -0.09 6.41
CA ALA A 83 1.09 -1.12 6.20
C ALA A 83 1.35 -1.37 4.71
N THR A 84 0.30 -1.41 3.87
CA THR A 84 0.46 -1.56 2.41
C THR A 84 1.18 -0.37 1.78
N VAL A 85 0.89 0.86 2.22
CA VAL A 85 1.58 2.05 1.70
C VAL A 85 3.05 2.04 2.10
N ALA A 86 3.33 1.68 3.36
CA ALA A 86 4.71 1.57 3.86
C ALA A 86 5.49 0.47 3.13
N ASP A 87 4.89 -0.72 2.96
CA ASP A 87 5.47 -1.83 2.23
C ASP A 87 5.77 -1.44 0.78
N PHE A 88 4.81 -0.86 0.07
CA PHE A 88 5.01 -0.37 -1.29
C PHE A 88 6.22 0.57 -1.38
N ALA A 89 6.30 1.57 -0.50
CA ALA A 89 7.39 2.54 -0.50
C ALA A 89 8.76 1.87 -0.23
N VAL A 90 8.83 1.00 0.77
CA VAL A 90 10.07 0.30 1.16
C VAL A 90 10.52 -0.68 0.07
N VAL A 91 9.63 -1.53 -0.42
CA VAL A 91 9.94 -2.54 -1.44
C VAL A 91 10.30 -1.87 -2.77
N THR A 92 9.63 -0.78 -3.14
CA THR A 92 9.98 -0.03 -4.35
C THR A 92 11.36 0.61 -4.20
N ALA A 93 11.64 1.29 -3.08
CA ALA A 93 12.95 1.89 -2.83
C ALA A 93 14.07 0.84 -2.81
N ALA A 94 13.85 -0.29 -2.14
CA ALA A 94 14.78 -1.41 -2.11
C ALA A 94 14.99 -2.02 -3.50
N GLY A 95 13.93 -2.20 -4.28
CA GLY A 95 14.00 -2.73 -5.64
C GLY A 95 14.80 -1.82 -6.58
N VAL A 96 14.59 -0.50 -6.49
CA VAL A 96 15.38 0.50 -7.24
C VAL A 96 16.84 0.51 -6.78
N ALA A 97 17.11 0.45 -5.48
CA ALA A 97 18.48 0.39 -4.95
C ALA A 97 19.20 -0.90 -5.40
N LEU A 98 18.54 -2.05 -5.35
CA LEU A 98 19.10 -3.32 -5.82
C LEU A 98 19.38 -3.27 -7.32
N TYR A 99 18.46 -2.70 -8.11
CA TYR A 99 18.68 -2.49 -9.54
C TYR A 99 19.94 -1.65 -9.80
N ALA A 100 20.12 -0.55 -9.06
CA ALA A 100 21.22 0.38 -9.25
C ALA A 100 22.58 -0.15 -8.75
N PHE A 101 22.61 -0.90 -7.64
CA PHE A 101 23.85 -1.23 -6.92
C PHE A 101 24.20 -2.72 -6.88
N ALA A 102 23.23 -3.63 -7.00
CA ALA A 102 23.43 -5.07 -6.79
C ALA A 102 23.16 -5.93 -8.03
N GLY A 103 22.57 -5.36 -9.09
CA GLY A 103 22.33 -6.01 -10.37
C GLY A 103 20.88 -5.91 -10.82
N SER A 104 20.70 -5.75 -12.13
CA SER A 104 19.40 -5.47 -12.74
C SER A 104 18.36 -6.57 -12.50
N SER A 105 18.76 -7.83 -12.51
CA SER A 105 17.86 -8.97 -12.30
C SER A 105 17.25 -9.01 -10.90
N LEU A 106 18.03 -8.71 -9.87
CA LEU A 106 17.57 -8.69 -8.48
C LEU A 106 16.56 -7.57 -8.23
N GLY A 107 16.85 -6.37 -8.71
CA GLY A 107 15.90 -5.25 -8.62
C GLY A 107 14.59 -5.51 -9.37
N ILE A 108 14.68 -6.01 -10.62
CA ILE A 108 13.50 -6.32 -11.45
C ILE A 108 12.65 -7.41 -10.80
N SER A 109 13.26 -8.50 -10.32
CA SER A 109 12.51 -9.58 -9.66
C SER A 109 11.76 -9.11 -8.41
N LEU A 110 12.39 -8.27 -7.58
CA LEU A 110 11.73 -7.70 -6.41
C LEU A 110 10.57 -6.77 -6.80
N LEU A 111 10.77 -5.92 -7.80
CA LEU A 111 9.75 -4.96 -8.26
C LEU A 111 8.58 -5.63 -8.99
N VAL A 112 8.84 -6.63 -9.83
CA VAL A 112 7.80 -7.23 -10.69
C VAL A 112 7.11 -8.41 -10.03
N ALA A 113 7.85 -9.26 -9.31
CA ALA A 113 7.29 -10.44 -8.65
C ALA A 113 7.09 -10.22 -7.14
N GLY A 114 7.98 -9.47 -6.48
CA GLY A 114 7.89 -9.21 -5.05
C GLY A 114 6.69 -8.33 -4.68
N LEU A 115 6.54 -7.16 -5.30
CA LEU A 115 5.46 -6.22 -4.97
C LEU A 115 4.04 -6.83 -4.99
N PRO A 116 3.62 -7.60 -6.02
CA PRO A 116 2.31 -8.25 -6.01
C PRO A 116 2.08 -9.20 -4.84
N VAL A 117 3.14 -9.75 -4.25
CA VAL A 117 3.08 -10.70 -3.14
C VAL A 117 3.20 -10.01 -1.78
N THR A 118 4.11 -9.04 -1.64
CA THR A 118 4.35 -8.35 -0.36
C THR A 118 3.18 -7.45 0.02
N LEU A 119 2.49 -6.83 -0.94
CA LEU A 119 1.38 -5.91 -0.65
C LEU A 119 0.20 -6.61 0.07
N PRO A 120 -0.37 -7.72 -0.44
CA PRO A 120 -1.39 -8.46 0.31
C PRO A 120 -0.89 -8.96 1.68
N LEU A 121 0.39 -9.36 1.76
CA LEU A 121 0.99 -9.82 3.01
C LEU A 121 1.09 -8.69 4.04
N ALA A 122 1.54 -7.51 3.63
CA ALA A 122 1.59 -6.31 4.46
C ALA A 122 0.19 -5.88 4.91
N ALA A 123 -0.81 -5.97 4.02
CA ALA A 123 -2.20 -5.73 4.37
C ALA A 123 -2.67 -6.69 5.48
N ALA A 124 -2.37 -7.98 5.32
CA ALA A 124 -2.72 -9.00 6.31
C ALA A 124 -2.01 -8.74 7.64
N ILE A 125 -0.69 -8.51 7.63
CA ILE A 125 0.09 -8.20 8.83
C ILE A 125 -0.46 -6.96 9.54
N GLY A 126 -0.71 -5.86 8.81
CA GLY A 126 -1.29 -4.64 9.38
C GLY A 126 -2.68 -4.87 9.96
N TYR A 127 -3.51 -5.70 9.31
CA TYR A 127 -4.83 -6.06 9.80
C TYR A 127 -4.77 -6.88 11.11
N PHE A 128 -3.85 -7.84 11.20
CA PHE A 128 -3.71 -8.72 12.37
C PHE A 128 -2.99 -8.06 13.54
N ALA A 129 -1.95 -7.24 13.29
CA ALA A 129 -1.24 -6.50 14.34
C ALA A 129 -2.16 -5.54 15.12
N ALA A 130 -3.17 -5.00 14.43
CA ALA A 130 -4.22 -4.20 15.03
C ALA A 130 -5.16 -5.00 15.96
N GLY A 131 -5.18 -6.33 15.85
CA GLY A 131 -5.92 -7.23 16.72
C GLY A 131 -5.15 -7.69 17.97
N SER A 132 -3.82 -7.76 17.90
CA SER A 132 -2.95 -8.26 18.97
C SER A 132 -2.60 -7.22 20.04
N ASN A 133 -2.77 -5.92 19.78
CA ASN A 133 -2.47 -4.84 20.75
C ASN A 133 -3.55 -4.68 21.85
N ARG A 134 -4.09 -5.78 22.36
CA ARG A 134 -5.01 -5.78 23.50
C ARG A 134 -4.22 -6.29 24.71
N PRO A 135 -3.78 -5.43 25.64
CA PRO A 135 -3.25 -5.90 26.90
C PRO A 135 -4.37 -6.63 27.64
N GLU A 136 -4.09 -7.81 28.16
CA GLU A 136 -4.86 -8.45 29.24
C GLU A 136 -4.69 -7.65 30.54
N GLN A 137 -5.05 -6.37 30.53
CA GLN A 137 -5.13 -5.54 31.74
C GLN A 137 -6.59 -5.44 32.15
N GLY A 138 -7.03 -6.39 32.98
CA GLY A 138 -8.40 -6.38 33.47
C GLY A 138 -8.79 -7.54 34.38
N GLU A 139 -7.88 -8.14 35.14
CA GLU A 139 -8.30 -9.00 36.25
C GLU A 139 -7.28 -9.03 37.40
N PHE A 140 -7.01 -7.86 38.00
CA PHE A 140 -6.63 -7.84 39.42
C PHE A 140 -7.92 -7.88 40.24
N ARG A 141 -8.39 -9.09 40.56
CA ARG A 141 -9.27 -9.31 41.71
C ARG A 141 -8.40 -9.27 42.96
N THR A 142 -8.40 -8.15 43.66
CA THR A 142 -8.10 -8.14 45.09
C THR A 142 -9.32 -8.67 45.83
N GLN A 143 -9.19 -9.85 46.43
CA GLN A 143 -9.94 -10.24 47.62
C GLN A 143 -8.95 -10.68 48.68
#